data_AF-A0AAN9AL55-F1
#
_entry.id   AF-A0AAN9AL55-F1
#
_cell.length_a   1.000
_cell.length_b   1.000
_cell.length_c   1.000
_cell.angle_alpha   90.00
_cell.angle_beta   90.00
_cell.angle_gamma   90.00
#
_symmetry.space_group_name_H-M   'P 1'
#
loop_
_entity.id
_entity.type
_entity.pdbx_description
1 polymer ?
#
loop_
_entity_poly.entity_id
_entity_poly.type
_entity_poly.pdbx_seq_one_letter_code
_entity_poly.pdbx_strand_id
1 'polypeptide(L)'
;MSELEKEVKRFAETHNGEQVSSYRAVYNVGRHGISTKESTDAYHNWSATYEQDAGPDKFRGPVIAAESVAAFYRTHRDKVLILDVACGTGFVGQELQKRGFKQMDGLDPCSSLLEKARAKNIYRKEFCCYLNDKPLPIEDSEYMTR
;
A
#
# COMPACT_ATOMS: atom_id res chain seq x y z
N MET A 1 -30.90 2.17 -6.83
CA MET A 1 -29.45 2.33 -7.05
C MET A 1 -28.78 2.57 -5.72
N SER A 2 -27.68 1.87 -5.44
CA SER A 2 -26.86 2.09 -4.23
C SER A 2 -26.23 3.50 -4.24
N GLU A 3 -25.77 3.99 -3.08
CA GLU A 3 -25.13 5.31 -3.01
C GLU A 3 -23.89 5.38 -3.91
N LEU A 4 -23.10 4.29 -3.93
CA LEU A 4 -21.97 4.12 -4.85
C LEU A 4 -22.38 4.26 -6.33
N GLU A 5 -23.49 3.64 -6.74
CA GLU A 5 -23.95 3.73 -8.12
C GLU A 5 -24.31 5.16 -8.51
N LYS A 6 -24.85 5.95 -7.58
CA LYS A 6 -25.13 7.39 -7.82
C LYS A 6 -23.84 8.17 -7.96
N GLU A 7 -22.88 7.97 -7.05
CA GLU A 7 -21.59 8.69 -7.08
C GLU A 7 -20.77 8.36 -8.32
N VAL A 8 -20.67 7.07 -8.68
CA VAL A 8 -19.97 6.65 -9.90
C VAL A 8 -20.65 7.17 -11.15
N LYS A 9 -22.00 7.16 -11.20
CA LYS A 9 -22.73 7.74 -12.33
C LYS A 9 -22.41 9.22 -12.50
N ARG A 10 -22.42 10.00 -11.41
CA ARG A 10 -22.05 11.43 -11.41
C ARG A 10 -20.59 11.63 -11.84
N PHE A 11 -19.66 10.82 -11.35
CA PHE A 11 -18.26 10.91 -11.73
C PHE A 11 -18.04 10.61 -13.23
N ALA A 12 -18.77 9.63 -13.77
CA ALA A 12 -18.70 9.23 -15.17
C ALA A 12 -19.22 10.26 -16.17
N GLU A 13 -19.96 11.29 -15.73
CA GLU A 13 -20.43 12.37 -16.60
C GLU A 13 -19.29 13.25 -17.14
N THR A 14 -18.13 13.26 -16.47
CA THR A 14 -17.00 14.16 -16.79
C THR A 14 -15.66 13.45 -16.94
N HIS A 15 -15.62 12.12 -16.80
CA HIS A 15 -14.39 11.32 -16.78
C HIS A 15 -14.46 10.14 -17.75
N ASN A 16 -13.30 9.70 -18.23
CA ASN A 16 -13.21 8.55 -19.13
C ASN A 16 -13.38 7.22 -18.37
N GLY A 17 -13.54 6.12 -19.11
CA GLY A 17 -13.79 4.80 -18.52
C GLY A 17 -12.70 4.28 -17.59
N GLU A 18 -11.42 4.62 -17.84
CA GLU A 18 -10.30 4.24 -16.97
C GLU A 18 -10.40 4.97 -15.63
N GLN A 19 -10.59 6.29 -15.66
CA GLN A 19 -10.74 7.10 -14.46
C GLN A 19 -11.95 6.65 -13.62
N VAL A 20 -13.06 6.30 -14.27
CA VAL A 20 -14.26 5.77 -13.60
C VAL A 20 -13.98 4.42 -12.93
N SER A 21 -13.19 3.55 -13.58
CA SER A 21 -12.78 2.28 -13.01
C SER A 21 -11.90 2.47 -11.77
N SER A 22 -10.86 3.31 -11.85
CA SER A 22 -9.99 3.61 -10.72
C SER A 22 -10.78 4.24 -9.56
N TYR A 23 -11.69 5.18 -9.85
CA TYR A 23 -12.56 5.79 -8.83
C TYR A 23 -13.42 4.76 -8.10
N ARG A 24 -14.05 3.83 -8.85
CA ARG A 24 -14.84 2.74 -8.27
C ARG A 24 -13.99 1.84 -7.38
N ALA A 25 -12.77 1.52 -7.80
CA ALA A 25 -11.85 0.70 -7.02
C ALA A 25 -11.46 1.39 -5.69
N VAL A 26 -11.07 2.67 -5.75
CA VAL A 26 -10.74 3.49 -4.57
C VAL A 26 -11.93 3.59 -3.60
N TYR A 27 -13.14 3.81 -4.12
CA TYR A 27 -14.33 3.84 -3.27
C TYR A 27 -14.54 2.48 -2.59
N ASN A 28 -14.45 1.38 -3.34
CA ASN A 28 -14.75 0.06 -2.83
C ASN A 28 -13.82 -0.39 -1.70
N VAL A 29 -12.56 0.03 -1.70
CA VAL A 29 -11.62 -0.33 -0.63
C VAL A 29 -11.82 0.49 0.65
N GLY A 30 -12.38 1.70 0.55
CA GLY A 30 -12.48 2.66 1.66
C GLY A 30 -13.89 3.07 2.04
N ARG A 31 -14.94 2.43 1.51
CA ARG A 31 -16.33 2.85 1.74
C ARG A 31 -16.70 2.79 3.22
N HIS A 32 -17.53 3.74 3.66
CA HIS A 32 -18.00 3.78 5.04
C HIS A 32 -18.71 2.47 5.44
N GLY A 33 -18.34 1.93 6.60
CA GLY A 33 -18.90 0.68 7.14
C GLY A 33 -18.35 -0.60 6.49
N ILE A 34 -17.29 -0.53 5.69
CA ILE A 34 -16.61 -1.72 5.17
C ILE A 34 -15.94 -2.51 6.30
N SER A 35 -16.10 -3.82 6.30
CA SER A 35 -15.32 -4.71 7.17
C SER A 35 -13.89 -4.88 6.67
N THR A 36 -12.98 -5.30 7.54
CA THR A 36 -11.60 -5.63 7.14
C THR A 36 -11.59 -6.69 6.02
N LYS A 37 -12.40 -7.75 6.14
CA LYS A 37 -12.49 -8.76 5.10
C LYS A 37 -12.93 -8.19 3.75
N GLU A 38 -14.00 -7.40 3.72
CA GLU A 38 -14.47 -6.79 2.47
C GLU A 38 -13.44 -5.84 1.85
N SER A 39 -12.69 -5.11 2.69
CA SER A 39 -11.59 -4.25 2.24
C SER A 39 -10.48 -5.07 1.57
N THR A 40 -10.03 -6.17 2.20
CA THR A 40 -9.03 -7.08 1.60
C THR A 40 -9.53 -7.66 0.29
N ASP A 41 -10.78 -8.13 0.24
CA ASP A 41 -11.35 -8.71 -0.98
C ASP A 41 -11.45 -7.65 -2.11
N ALA A 42 -11.78 -6.40 -1.77
CA ALA A 42 -11.77 -5.29 -2.73
C ALA A 42 -10.35 -5.01 -3.27
N TYR A 43 -9.33 -4.98 -2.41
CA TYR A 43 -7.93 -4.85 -2.85
C TYR A 43 -7.47 -6.05 -3.68
N HIS A 44 -7.89 -7.27 -3.33
CA HIS A 44 -7.58 -8.48 -4.09
C HIS A 44 -8.12 -8.38 -5.52
N ASN A 45 -9.38 -7.99 -5.67
CA ASN A 45 -10.01 -7.78 -6.98
C ASN A 45 -9.36 -6.64 -7.77
N TRP A 46 -8.90 -5.59 -7.08
CA TRP A 46 -8.20 -4.48 -7.71
C TRP A 46 -6.74 -4.80 -8.07
N SER A 47 -6.14 -5.85 -7.49
CA SER A 47 -4.71 -6.13 -7.60
C SER A 47 -4.18 -6.19 -9.04
N ALA A 48 -4.99 -6.67 -9.99
CA ALA A 48 -4.62 -6.81 -11.40
C ALA A 48 -4.27 -5.45 -12.04
N THR A 49 -5.05 -4.40 -11.77
CA THR A 49 -4.88 -3.05 -12.33
C THR A 49 -4.33 -2.03 -11.33
N TYR A 50 -4.12 -2.44 -10.07
CA TYR A 50 -3.70 -1.58 -8.97
C TYR A 50 -2.50 -0.68 -9.32
N GLU A 51 -1.49 -1.24 -9.98
CA GLU A 51 -0.27 -0.48 -10.26
C GLU A 51 -0.45 0.54 -11.39
N GLN A 52 -1.31 0.25 -12.36
CA GLN A 52 -1.71 1.21 -13.37
C GLN A 52 -2.58 2.32 -12.77
N ASP A 53 -3.43 1.99 -11.80
CA ASP A 53 -4.39 2.92 -11.20
C ASP A 53 -3.79 3.79 -10.09
N ALA A 54 -2.85 3.24 -9.30
CA ALA A 54 -2.28 3.86 -8.10
C ALA A 54 -0.75 3.99 -8.17
N GLY A 55 -0.17 3.85 -9.36
CA GLY A 55 1.26 4.02 -9.60
C GLY A 55 1.78 5.43 -9.32
N PRO A 56 3.11 5.61 -9.26
CA PRO A 56 3.75 6.87 -8.86
C PRO A 56 3.41 8.06 -9.76
N ASP A 57 3.02 7.84 -11.02
CA ASP A 57 2.58 8.88 -11.94
C ASP A 57 1.19 9.45 -11.61
N LYS A 58 0.36 8.67 -10.91
CA LYS A 58 -1.00 9.05 -10.48
C LYS A 58 -1.05 9.45 -9.01
N PHE A 59 -0.20 8.85 -8.18
CA PHE A 59 -0.18 9.07 -6.74
C PHE A 59 1.25 9.25 -6.21
N ARG A 60 1.57 10.48 -5.79
CA ARG A 60 2.91 10.83 -5.27
C ARG A 60 3.15 10.41 -3.81
N GLY A 61 2.16 9.83 -3.13
CA GLY A 61 2.27 9.43 -1.73
C GLY A 61 3.52 8.60 -1.41
N PRO A 62 3.86 7.56 -2.20
CA PRO A 62 5.06 6.75 -1.96
C PRO A 62 6.37 7.54 -2.00
N VAL A 63 6.47 8.48 -2.95
CA VAL A 63 7.65 9.35 -3.10
C VAL A 63 7.78 10.28 -1.89
N ILE A 64 6.67 10.91 -1.48
CA ILE A 64 6.63 11.83 -0.34
C ILE A 64 6.97 11.11 0.97
N ALA A 65 6.44 9.90 1.18
CA ALA A 65 6.74 9.08 2.34
C ALA A 65 8.24 8.74 2.40
N ALA A 66 8.80 8.23 1.30
CA ALA A 66 10.20 7.87 1.24
C ALA A 66 11.15 9.08 1.39
N GLU A 67 10.78 10.23 0.85
CA GLU A 67 11.52 11.50 1.04
C GLU A 67 11.52 11.93 2.51
N SER A 68 10.37 11.83 3.18
CA SER A 68 10.24 12.19 4.59
C SER A 68 11.14 11.32 5.48
N VAL A 69 11.16 10.00 5.24
CA VAL A 69 12.06 9.07 5.96
C VAL A 69 13.53 9.36 5.63
N ALA A 70 13.86 9.60 4.36
CA ALA A 70 15.23 9.92 3.94
C ALA A 70 15.76 11.25 4.49
N ALA A 71 14.88 12.22 4.75
CA ALA A 71 15.24 13.49 5.38
C ALA A 71 15.65 13.32 6.85
N PHE A 72 15.03 12.37 7.55
CA PHE A 72 15.37 12.02 8.94
C PHE A 72 16.69 11.25 9.03
N TYR A 73 16.89 10.25 8.17
CA TYR A 73 18.11 9.43 8.15
C TYR A 73 19.10 9.94 7.08
N ARG A 74 19.99 10.87 7.46
CA ARG A 74 20.98 11.45 6.53
C ARG A 74 22.16 10.55 6.21
N THR A 75 22.51 9.63 7.12
CA THR A 75 23.60 8.66 6.95
C THR A 75 23.13 7.27 7.39
N HIS A 76 23.89 6.23 7.04
CA HIS A 76 23.66 4.84 7.45
C HIS A 76 22.25 4.30 7.15
N ARG A 77 21.62 4.75 6.06
CA ARG A 77 20.28 4.31 5.63
C ARG A 77 20.18 2.81 5.40
N ASP A 78 21.27 2.18 4.98
CA ASP A 78 21.40 0.73 4.81
C ASP A 78 21.28 -0.04 6.15
N LYS A 79 21.54 0.63 7.27
CA LYS A 79 21.46 0.05 8.63
C LYS A 79 20.10 0.26 9.29
N VAL A 80 19.23 1.10 8.71
CA VAL A 80 17.91 1.41 9.28
C VAL A 80 16.95 0.28 8.98
N LEU A 81 16.36 -0.28 10.03
CA LEU A 81 15.35 -1.32 9.97
C LEU A 81 13.96 -0.68 9.90
N ILE A 82 13.20 -0.97 8.83
CA ILE A 82 11.88 -0.37 8.56
C ILE A 82 10.82 -1.47 8.44
N LEU A 83 9.65 -1.24 9.04
CA LEU A 83 8.42 -1.96 8.74
C LEU A 83 7.52 -1.07 7.87
N ASP A 84 7.23 -1.52 6.65
CA ASP A 84 6.30 -0.86 5.73
C ASP A 84 4.90 -1.46 5.94
N VAL A 85 4.01 -0.71 6.61
CA VAL A 85 2.66 -1.15 7.00
C VAL A 85 1.65 -0.74 5.93
N ALA A 86 0.79 -1.69 5.53
CA ALA A 86 -0.06 -1.58 4.35
C ALA A 86 0.79 -1.40 3.07
N CYS A 87 1.82 -2.24 2.93
CA CYS A 87 2.83 -2.08 1.89
C CYS A 87 2.32 -2.30 0.46
N GLY A 88 1.17 -2.98 0.30
CA GLY A 88 0.56 -3.28 -1.01
C GLY A 88 1.56 -3.94 -1.97
N THR A 89 1.68 -3.39 -3.18
CA THR A 89 2.65 -3.87 -4.19
C THR A 89 4.07 -3.31 -3.97
N GLY A 90 4.28 -2.57 -2.89
CA GLY A 90 5.58 -2.12 -2.40
C GLY A 90 6.08 -0.79 -2.95
N PHE A 91 5.22 0.11 -3.40
CA PHE A 91 5.67 1.40 -3.95
C PHE A 91 6.53 2.22 -2.97
N VAL A 92 6.16 2.26 -1.69
CA VAL A 92 6.96 2.96 -0.67
C VAL A 92 8.33 2.28 -0.52
N GLY A 93 8.36 0.96 -0.35
CA GLY A 93 9.59 0.18 -0.30
C GLY A 93 10.50 0.38 -1.51
N GLN A 94 9.97 0.44 -2.75
CA GLN A 94 10.76 0.74 -3.94
C GLN A 94 11.39 2.14 -3.89
N GLU A 95 10.63 3.15 -3.44
CA GLU A 95 11.15 4.51 -3.29
C GLU A 95 12.19 4.63 -2.18
N LEU A 96 12.06 3.84 -1.11
CA LEU A 96 13.06 3.72 -0.05
C LEU A 96 14.34 3.02 -0.55
N GLN A 97 14.24 1.94 -1.34
CA GLN A 97 15.40 1.27 -1.96
C GLN A 97 16.22 2.26 -2.81
N LYS A 98 15.55 3.07 -3.64
CA LYS A 98 16.20 4.13 -4.45
C LYS A 98 16.99 5.13 -3.61
N ARG A 99 16.61 5.31 -2.33
CA ARG A 99 17.21 6.26 -1.39
C ARG A 99 18.26 5.62 -0.48
N GLY A 100 18.57 4.33 -0.66
CA GLY A 100 19.65 3.62 0.03
C GLY A 100 19.21 2.82 1.25
N PHE A 101 17.91 2.72 1.53
CA PHE A 101 17.40 1.81 2.55
C PHE A 101 17.42 0.38 2.03
N LYS A 102 17.89 -0.56 2.85
CA LYS A 102 18.08 -1.96 2.45
C LYS A 102 17.43 -2.97 3.37
N GLN A 103 17.08 -2.57 4.60
CA GLN A 103 16.54 -3.45 5.61
C GLN A 103 15.09 -3.09 5.86
N MET A 104 14.23 -3.71 5.07
CA MET A 104 12.80 -3.43 5.10
C MET A 104 12.05 -4.75 5.17
N ASP A 105 11.02 -4.78 6.00
CA ASP A 105 10.01 -5.83 6.00
C ASP A 105 8.67 -5.19 5.64
N GLY A 106 7.79 -5.97 5.00
CA GLY A 106 6.49 -5.51 4.52
C GLY A 106 5.35 -6.19 5.26
N LEU A 107 4.30 -5.44 5.57
CA LEU A 107 3.07 -5.98 6.14
C LEU A 107 1.88 -5.50 5.32
N ASP A 108 1.09 -6.44 4.81
CA ASP A 108 -0.17 -6.14 4.12
C ASP A 108 -1.13 -7.32 4.26
N PRO A 109 -2.42 -7.12 4.51
CA PRO A 109 -3.38 -8.22 4.61
C PRO A 109 -3.75 -8.87 3.26
N CYS A 110 -3.39 -8.26 2.12
CA CYS A 110 -3.75 -8.73 0.79
C CYS A 110 -2.62 -9.52 0.14
N SER A 111 -2.73 -10.86 0.16
CA SER A 111 -1.71 -11.76 -0.39
C SER A 111 -1.38 -11.51 -1.87
N SER A 112 -2.38 -11.18 -2.70
CA SER A 112 -2.15 -10.89 -4.13
C SER A 112 -1.37 -9.60 -4.37
N LEU A 113 -1.42 -8.63 -3.45
CA LEU A 113 -0.56 -7.44 -3.51
C LEU A 113 0.86 -7.79 -3.02
N LEU A 114 0.97 -8.59 -1.95
CA LEU A 114 2.27 -9.09 -1.46
C LEU A 114 3.00 -9.93 -2.51
N GLU A 115 2.31 -10.75 -3.31
CA GLU A 115 2.94 -11.49 -4.41
C GLU A 115 3.60 -10.56 -5.43
N LYS A 116 2.98 -9.42 -5.73
CA LYS A 116 3.56 -8.40 -6.61
C LYS A 116 4.75 -7.70 -5.96
N ALA A 117 4.69 -7.43 -4.66
CA ALA A 117 5.84 -6.89 -3.93
C ALA A 117 7.02 -7.88 -3.90
N ARG A 118 6.75 -9.16 -3.68
CA ARG A 118 7.74 -10.25 -3.66
C ARG A 118 8.46 -10.38 -5.00
N ALA A 119 7.72 -10.30 -6.11
CA ALA A 119 8.29 -10.34 -7.44
C ALA A 119 9.33 -9.22 -7.71
N LYS A 120 9.27 -8.13 -6.94
CA LYS A 120 10.19 -7.00 -7.04
C LYS A 120 11.35 -7.07 -6.04
N ASN A 121 11.39 -8.08 -5.17
CA ASN A 121 12.45 -8.30 -4.18
C ASN A 121 12.70 -7.06 -3.28
N ILE A 122 11.61 -6.48 -2.77
CA ILE A 122 11.66 -5.24 -1.98
C ILE A 122 11.98 -5.51 -0.51
N TYR A 123 11.29 -6.51 0.06
CA TYR A 123 11.28 -6.80 1.49
C TYR A 123 12.09 -8.06 1.82
N ARG A 124 12.74 -8.06 2.98
CA ARG A 124 13.42 -9.23 3.54
C ARG A 124 12.42 -10.22 4.13
N LYS A 125 11.44 -9.74 4.89
CA LYS A 125 10.30 -10.51 5.40
C LYS A 125 9.00 -9.86 4.96
N GLU A 126 7.98 -10.69 4.77
CA GLU A 126 6.63 -10.26 4.41
C GLU A 126 5.63 -10.89 5.38
N PHE A 127 4.70 -10.08 5.89
CA PHE A 127 3.70 -10.50 6.86
C PHE A 127 2.30 -10.29 6.29
N CYS A 128 1.63 -11.40 5.95
CA CYS A 128 0.26 -11.37 5.45
C CYS A 128 -0.73 -11.28 6.62
N CYS A 129 -0.90 -10.09 7.18
CA CYS A 129 -1.75 -9.89 8.36
C CYS A 129 -2.29 -8.46 8.46
N TYR A 130 -3.30 -8.28 9.31
CA TYR A 130 -3.84 -6.98 9.66
C TYR A 130 -3.11 -6.40 10.87
N LEU A 131 -2.86 -5.10 10.84
CA LEU A 131 -2.59 -4.33 12.06
C LEU A 131 -3.92 -4.09 12.79
N ASN A 132 -4.10 -4.74 13.93
CA ASN A 132 -5.29 -4.64 14.77
C ASN A 132 -4.92 -4.94 16.23
N ASP A 133 -5.92 -5.16 17.10
CA ASP A 133 -5.69 -5.38 18.54
C ASP A 133 -5.05 -6.74 18.87
N LYS A 134 -4.79 -7.59 17.87
CA LYS A 134 -4.08 -8.86 18.06
C LYS A 134 -2.58 -8.68 17.80
N PRO A 135 -1.71 -9.40 18.55
CA PRO A 135 -0.28 -9.39 18.29
C PRO A 135 0.04 -9.78 16.84
N LEU A 136 1.03 -9.08 16.27
CA LEU A 136 1.61 -9.42 14.98
C LEU A 136 2.55 -10.62 15.13
N PRO A 137 2.84 -11.36 14.05
CA PRO A 137 3.89 -12.38 14.01
C PRO A 137 5.30 -11.74 13.93
N ILE A 138 5.53 -10.74 14.78
CA ILE A 138 6.72 -9.88 14.85
C ILE A 138 7.10 -9.79 16.31
N GLU A 139 8.39 -9.89 16.62
CA GLU A 139 8.85 -9.77 18.01
C GLU A 139 8.66 -8.35 18.53
N ASP A 140 8.28 -8.23 19.80
CA ASP A 140 8.13 -6.93 20.44
C ASP A 140 9.44 -6.13 20.33
N SER A 141 9.30 -4.83 20.03
CA SER A 141 10.42 -3.90 19.88
C SER A 141 11.39 -4.17 18.70
N GLU A 142 11.08 -5.08 17.76
CA GLU A 142 11.94 -5.35 16.59
C GLU A 142 12.25 -4.07 15.79
N TYR A 143 11.30 -3.13 15.68
CA TYR A 143 11.43 -1.87 14.92
C TYR A 143 11.61 -0.61 15.78
N MET A 144 12.17 -0.72 16.99
CA MET A 144 12.44 0.47 17.83
C MET A 144 13.51 1.37 17.21
N THR A 145 13.24 2.69 17.19
CA THR A 145 14.26 3.68 16.86
C THR A 145 15.16 3.93 18.05
N ARG A 146 16.48 3.88 17.84
CA ARG A 146 17.50 4.24 18.85
C ARG A 146 17.73 5.74 18.89
#